data_AF-A0A6P0UL33-F1
#
_entry.id   AF-A0A6P0UL33-F1
#
_cell.length_a   1.000
_cell.length_b   1.000
_cell.length_c   1.000
_cell.angle_alpha   90.00
_cell.angle_beta   90.00
_cell.angle_gamma   90.00
#
_symmetry.space_group_name_H-M   'P 1'
#
loop_
_entity.id
_entity.type
_entity.pdbx_description
1 polymer ?
#
loop_
_entity_poly.entity_id
_entity_poly.type
_entity_poly.pdbx_seq_one_letter_code
_entity_poly.pdbx_strand_id
1 'polypeptide(L)'
;MKNNFYKILILTGLLSFTSCKNANKSNKEYKNPTFFSINEGQLTRPTDYRSWVYVGSPLTPNDLNNGKAAFPEFHNVYIDPVSYEHWKEKGEWREGTILVKELVSVGTKSAASGNGYFMGEFIGLEATVKSKEHFPHEPGNWAYFSFTNPEGDLKSDARAFETNQCNSCHEANAGDDFVFTQHYPVLAVANSVGKDVIPENDPERTASSPPSIWDPTAPTPENLDIGIPLDKSELFAYLSSKKYRSFKTQEKEKHPSAGPHTKIGLPVKVFMNDIIAGSLDANNAEHPMGSTIVKEMFNADGDLAGWAVMAKTQEKTAEGNGWFWYEVTSVEDENSIAAMGNGVIGCISCHNIASKDMVRTAYPLK
;
A
#
# COMPACT_ATOMS: atom_id res chain seq x y z
N MET A 1 -46.81 -77.70 -10.58
CA MET A 1 -46.15 -76.59 -9.86
C MET A 1 -44.92 -76.22 -10.66
N LYS A 2 -44.97 -75.08 -11.37
CA LYS A 2 -43.99 -74.65 -12.38
C LYS A 2 -43.23 -73.42 -11.87
N ASN A 3 -41.90 -73.47 -12.00
CA ASN A 3 -40.97 -72.34 -11.89
C ASN A 3 -41.38 -71.18 -12.81
N ASN A 4 -41.10 -69.94 -12.40
CA ASN A 4 -40.60 -68.93 -13.33
C ASN A 4 -39.85 -67.79 -12.64
N PHE A 5 -38.74 -67.46 -13.29
CA PHE A 5 -37.79 -66.36 -13.09
C PHE A 5 -38.46 -64.98 -13.07
N TYR A 6 -37.98 -64.07 -12.21
CA TYR A 6 -38.15 -62.63 -12.39
C TYR A 6 -36.81 -61.97 -12.75
N LYS A 7 -36.77 -61.37 -13.94
CA LYS A 7 -35.67 -60.56 -14.47
C LYS A 7 -35.75 -59.14 -13.89
N ILE A 8 -34.62 -58.63 -13.42
CA ILE A 8 -34.39 -57.22 -13.10
C ILE A 8 -34.23 -56.45 -14.43
N LEU A 9 -35.04 -55.41 -14.63
CA LEU A 9 -34.93 -54.47 -15.75
C LEU A 9 -34.41 -53.13 -15.21
N ILE A 10 -33.18 -52.75 -15.56
CA ILE A 10 -32.61 -51.43 -15.29
C ILE A 10 -33.17 -50.47 -16.33
N LEU A 11 -33.97 -49.50 -15.91
CA LEU A 11 -34.52 -48.44 -16.76
C LEU A 11 -33.66 -47.18 -16.60
N THR A 12 -32.80 -46.90 -17.57
CA THR A 12 -32.06 -45.64 -17.68
C THR A 12 -32.98 -44.55 -18.21
N GLY A 13 -33.41 -43.65 -17.32
CA GLY A 13 -34.19 -42.46 -17.68
C GLY A 13 -33.31 -41.37 -18.30
N LEU A 14 -33.51 -41.11 -19.60
CA LEU A 14 -32.97 -39.96 -20.31
C LEU A 14 -33.81 -38.72 -19.94
N LEU A 15 -33.27 -37.80 -19.15
CA LEU A 15 -33.88 -36.48 -18.92
C LEU A 15 -33.55 -35.54 -20.09
N SER A 16 -34.53 -35.31 -20.96
CA SER A 16 -34.47 -34.28 -22.00
C SER A 16 -34.90 -32.94 -21.42
N PHE A 17 -33.96 -32.01 -21.22
CA PHE A 17 -34.29 -30.60 -20.95
C PHE A 17 -34.66 -29.90 -22.26
N THR A 18 -35.95 -29.64 -22.44
CA THR A 18 -36.45 -28.72 -23.48
C THR A 18 -36.17 -27.28 -23.06
N SER A 19 -35.12 -26.70 -23.64
CA SER A 19 -34.80 -25.27 -23.52
C SER A 19 -35.80 -24.44 -24.32
N CYS A 20 -36.60 -23.62 -23.61
CA CYS A 20 -37.40 -22.56 -24.22
C CYS A 20 -36.47 -21.43 -24.69
N LYS A 21 -36.25 -21.36 -26.01
CA LYS A 21 -35.68 -20.17 -26.66
C LYS A 21 -36.75 -19.08 -26.72
N ASN A 22 -36.60 -18.03 -25.94
CA ASN A 22 -37.14 -16.71 -26.29
C ASN A 22 -35.98 -15.83 -26.77
N ALA A 23 -36.11 -15.37 -28.00
CA ALA A 23 -35.13 -14.55 -28.68
C ALA A 23 -35.25 -13.09 -28.21
N ASN A 24 -34.12 -12.50 -27.80
CA ASN A 24 -33.89 -11.07 -27.94
C ASN A 24 -32.49 -10.85 -28.52
N LYS A 25 -32.45 -10.13 -29.64
CA LYS A 25 -31.25 -9.87 -30.45
C LYS A 25 -30.53 -8.63 -29.93
N SER A 26 -29.36 -8.84 -29.33
CA SER A 26 -28.11 -8.05 -29.44
C SER A 26 -27.32 -8.12 -28.14
N ASN A 27 -26.64 -9.23 -27.89
CA ASN A 27 -25.51 -9.25 -26.97
C ASN A 27 -24.42 -10.07 -27.65
N LYS A 28 -23.27 -9.47 -27.93
CA LYS A 28 -22.07 -10.26 -28.21
C LYS A 28 -21.69 -10.87 -26.87
N GLU A 29 -21.93 -12.16 -26.70
CA GLU A 29 -21.52 -12.89 -25.49
C GLU A 29 -20.02 -12.68 -25.26
N TYR A 30 -19.67 -12.20 -24.06
CA TYR A 30 -18.31 -12.29 -23.56
C TYR A 30 -17.83 -13.75 -23.70
N LYS A 31 -16.57 -13.94 -24.12
CA LYS A 31 -15.99 -15.29 -24.26
C LYS A 31 -15.96 -16.08 -22.93
N ASN A 32 -16.07 -15.39 -21.80
CA ASN A 32 -16.16 -15.95 -20.44
C ASN A 32 -17.39 -15.38 -19.72
N PRO A 33 -17.99 -16.12 -18.76
CA PRO A 33 -19.14 -15.63 -18.00
C PRO A 33 -18.79 -14.33 -17.25
N THR A 34 -19.65 -13.32 -17.37
CA THR A 34 -19.58 -12.10 -16.57
C THR A 34 -20.53 -12.18 -15.38
N PHE A 35 -20.19 -11.49 -14.29
CA PHE A 35 -21.00 -11.40 -13.07
C PHE A 35 -21.77 -10.08 -12.98
N PHE A 36 -22.00 -9.45 -14.13
CA PHE A 36 -22.75 -8.21 -14.25
C PHE A 36 -23.59 -8.19 -15.53
N SER A 37 -24.59 -7.30 -15.54
CA SER A 37 -25.41 -7.00 -16.70
C SER A 37 -25.47 -5.48 -16.87
N ILE A 38 -25.23 -5.01 -18.10
CA ILE A 38 -25.40 -3.61 -18.46
C ILE A 38 -26.54 -3.50 -19.46
N ASN A 39 -27.56 -2.72 -19.09
CA ASN A 39 -28.73 -2.46 -19.91
C ASN A 39 -28.84 -0.95 -20.13
N GLU A 40 -28.83 -0.52 -21.40
CA GLU A 40 -28.91 0.91 -21.77
C GLU A 40 -27.86 1.79 -21.06
N GLY A 41 -26.64 1.27 -20.90
CA GLY A 41 -25.53 1.96 -20.23
C GLY A 41 -25.64 2.02 -18.70
N GLN A 42 -26.60 1.29 -18.12
CA GLN A 42 -26.77 1.17 -16.66
C GLN A 42 -26.37 -0.22 -16.20
N LEU A 43 -25.53 -0.29 -15.17
CA LEU A 43 -25.20 -1.52 -14.47
C LEU A 43 -26.38 -1.93 -13.58
N THR A 44 -26.91 -3.12 -13.79
CA THR A 44 -27.88 -3.71 -12.87
C THR A 44 -27.17 -4.11 -11.58
N ARG A 45 -27.78 -3.78 -10.43
CA ARG A 45 -27.21 -4.00 -9.09
C ARG A 45 -26.79 -5.45 -8.91
N PRO A 46 -25.52 -5.73 -8.59
CA PRO A 46 -25.06 -7.08 -8.29
C PRO A 46 -25.84 -7.67 -7.11
N THR A 47 -26.26 -8.93 -7.25
CA THR A 47 -26.80 -9.73 -6.15
C THR A 47 -25.81 -10.82 -5.78
N ASP A 48 -25.96 -11.38 -4.59
CA ASP A 48 -25.18 -12.52 -4.10
C ASP A 48 -23.66 -12.30 -4.07
N TYR A 49 -23.20 -11.04 -4.18
CA TYR A 49 -21.77 -10.69 -4.20
C TYR A 49 -21.03 -11.04 -2.91
N ARG A 50 -21.73 -11.19 -1.78
CA ARG A 50 -21.14 -11.67 -0.53
C ARG A 50 -20.70 -13.15 -0.61
N SER A 51 -21.10 -13.88 -1.66
CA SER A 51 -20.59 -15.22 -1.98
C SER A 51 -19.36 -15.20 -2.90
N TRP A 52 -18.97 -14.02 -3.38
CA TRP A 52 -17.77 -13.87 -4.20
C TRP A 52 -16.51 -13.83 -3.32
N VAL A 53 -15.35 -13.67 -3.95
CA VAL A 53 -14.07 -13.69 -3.23
C VAL A 53 -13.86 -12.36 -2.53
N TYR A 54 -13.89 -12.37 -1.19
CA TYR A 54 -13.52 -11.24 -0.37
C TYR A 54 -12.02 -10.93 -0.50
N VAL A 55 -11.65 -9.65 -0.65
CA VAL A 55 -10.25 -9.26 -0.88
C VAL A 55 -9.63 -8.35 0.17
N GLY A 56 -10.43 -7.62 0.95
CA GLY A 56 -9.96 -6.75 2.01
C GLY A 56 -11.05 -5.84 2.58
N SER A 57 -10.75 -5.23 3.74
CA SER A 57 -11.62 -4.28 4.44
C SER A 57 -10.85 -3.04 4.89
N PRO A 58 -10.51 -2.11 3.97
CA PRO A 58 -10.05 -0.79 4.37
C PRO A 58 -11.07 -0.10 5.28
N LEU A 59 -10.59 0.82 6.11
CA LEU A 59 -11.41 1.58 7.04
C LEU A 59 -11.02 3.05 6.98
N THR A 60 -11.99 3.92 6.72
CA THR A 60 -11.87 5.37 6.84
C THR A 60 -12.91 5.87 7.84
N PRO A 61 -12.60 5.89 9.15
CA PRO A 61 -13.60 6.16 10.16
C PRO A 61 -13.84 7.67 10.30
N ASN A 62 -15.07 8.06 10.59
CA ASN A 62 -15.47 9.47 10.58
C ASN A 62 -14.64 10.33 11.55
N ASP A 63 -14.30 9.80 12.72
CA ASP A 63 -13.55 10.51 13.75
C ASP A 63 -12.09 10.80 13.38
N LEU A 64 -11.49 9.99 12.49
CA LEU A 64 -10.17 10.26 11.92
C LEU A 64 -10.24 11.11 10.63
N ASN A 65 -11.45 11.49 10.20
CA ASN A 65 -11.69 12.22 8.95
C ASN A 65 -12.58 13.45 9.19
N ASN A 66 -12.23 14.28 10.19
CA ASN A 66 -12.92 15.53 10.52
C ASN A 66 -14.44 15.38 10.75
N GLY A 67 -14.87 14.22 11.28
CA GLY A 67 -16.26 13.89 11.52
C GLY A 67 -17.05 13.44 10.28
N LYS A 68 -16.43 13.43 9.08
CA LYS A 68 -17.09 13.03 7.82
C LYS A 68 -16.08 12.47 6.82
N ALA A 69 -15.92 11.15 6.80
CA ALA A 69 -15.18 10.47 5.76
C ALA A 69 -15.89 10.61 4.40
N ALA A 70 -15.11 10.63 3.31
CA ALA A 70 -15.67 10.61 1.95
C ALA A 70 -16.47 9.33 1.68
N PHE A 71 -15.99 8.21 2.22
CA PHE A 71 -16.63 6.90 2.13
C PHE A 71 -16.74 6.30 3.54
N PRO A 72 -17.78 6.65 4.31
CA PRO A 72 -17.98 6.06 5.64
C PRO A 72 -18.32 4.56 5.51
N GLU A 73 -17.84 3.65 6.36
CA GLU A 73 -16.57 3.73 7.09
C GLU A 73 -15.69 2.51 6.75
N PHE A 74 -16.15 1.29 7.06
CA PHE A 74 -15.54 0.05 6.60
C PHE A 74 -15.92 -0.24 5.14
N HIS A 75 -14.98 -0.75 4.35
CA HIS A 75 -15.16 -1.04 2.93
C HIS A 75 -14.93 -2.53 2.66
N ASN A 76 -15.95 -3.37 2.79
CA ASN A 76 -15.81 -4.79 2.46
C ASN A 76 -15.76 -4.95 0.93
N VAL A 77 -14.61 -5.36 0.39
CA VAL A 77 -14.42 -5.46 -1.07
C VAL A 77 -14.44 -6.92 -1.50
N TYR A 78 -15.14 -7.18 -2.59
CA TYR A 78 -15.33 -8.49 -3.21
C TYR A 78 -15.02 -8.42 -4.70
N ILE A 79 -14.37 -9.43 -5.26
CA ILE A 79 -14.12 -9.59 -6.70
C ILE A 79 -14.88 -10.82 -7.21
N ASP A 80 -15.41 -10.76 -8.42
CA ASP A 80 -16.06 -11.92 -9.02
C ASP A 80 -15.11 -13.13 -9.13
N PRO A 81 -15.62 -14.36 -8.92
CA PRO A 81 -14.76 -15.53 -8.79
C PRO A 81 -13.99 -15.87 -10.08
N VAL A 82 -14.51 -15.53 -11.26
CA VAL A 82 -13.83 -15.84 -12.53
C VAL A 82 -12.68 -14.86 -12.77
N SER A 83 -12.82 -13.60 -12.36
CA SER A 83 -11.71 -12.65 -12.36
C SER A 83 -10.67 -12.95 -11.31
N TYR A 84 -11.08 -13.40 -10.12
CA TYR A 84 -10.12 -13.86 -9.11
C TYR A 84 -9.27 -15.01 -9.61
N GLU A 85 -9.88 -16.04 -10.23
CA GLU A 85 -9.14 -17.17 -10.79
C GLU A 85 -8.18 -16.73 -11.91
N HIS A 86 -8.58 -15.76 -12.74
CA HIS A 86 -7.71 -15.21 -13.78
C HIS A 86 -6.54 -14.41 -13.19
N TRP A 87 -6.81 -13.57 -12.19
CA TRP A 87 -5.78 -12.86 -11.42
C TRP A 87 -4.79 -13.83 -10.78
N LYS A 88 -5.31 -14.92 -10.21
CA LYS A 88 -4.49 -15.96 -9.58
C LYS A 88 -3.60 -16.68 -10.57
N GLU A 89 -4.09 -16.93 -11.79
CA GLU A 89 -3.34 -17.58 -12.85
C GLU A 89 -2.34 -16.64 -13.55
N LYS A 90 -2.70 -15.37 -13.76
CA LYS A 90 -2.00 -14.46 -14.69
C LYS A 90 -1.51 -13.14 -14.10
N GLY A 91 -2.05 -12.72 -12.95
CA GLY A 91 -1.78 -11.39 -12.40
C GLY A 91 -2.35 -10.26 -13.24
N GLU A 92 -3.40 -10.54 -14.01
CA GLU A 92 -4.01 -9.58 -14.93
C GLU A 92 -5.49 -9.36 -14.59
N TRP A 93 -5.98 -8.17 -14.86
CA TRP A 93 -7.40 -7.85 -14.79
C TRP A 93 -8.08 -8.17 -16.12
N ARG A 94 -8.76 -9.31 -16.18
CA ARG A 94 -9.48 -9.72 -17.40
C ARG A 94 -10.57 -8.73 -17.77
N GLU A 95 -10.88 -8.67 -19.06
CA GLU A 95 -12.12 -8.08 -19.56
C GLU A 95 -13.33 -8.74 -18.86
N GLY A 96 -14.27 -7.90 -18.43
CA GLY A 96 -15.47 -8.33 -17.72
C GLY A 96 -15.25 -8.59 -16.22
N THR A 97 -14.22 -7.99 -15.62
CA THR A 97 -14.03 -7.98 -14.17
C THR A 97 -15.03 -7.06 -13.50
N ILE A 98 -15.61 -7.49 -12.39
CA ILE A 98 -16.36 -6.64 -11.48
C ILE A 98 -15.84 -6.79 -10.05
N LEU A 99 -15.66 -5.65 -9.37
CA LEU A 99 -15.49 -5.59 -7.93
C LEU A 99 -16.69 -4.88 -7.30
N VAL A 100 -17.11 -5.34 -6.14
CA VAL A 100 -18.14 -4.73 -5.30
C VAL A 100 -17.49 -4.22 -4.02
N LYS A 101 -17.80 -2.98 -3.66
CA LYS A 101 -17.45 -2.39 -2.36
C LYS A 101 -18.73 -2.18 -1.58
N GLU A 102 -18.86 -2.91 -0.48
CA GLU A 102 -19.92 -2.76 0.49
C GLU A 102 -19.44 -1.85 1.64
N LEU A 103 -20.16 -0.77 1.88
CA LEU A 103 -19.89 0.19 2.95
C LEU A 103 -20.63 -0.24 4.22
N VAL A 104 -19.90 -0.31 5.34
CA VAL A 104 -20.42 -0.69 6.66
C VAL A 104 -20.00 0.36 7.68
N SER A 105 -20.89 0.74 8.59
CA SER A 105 -20.60 1.73 9.63
C SER A 105 -19.64 1.18 10.70
N VAL A 106 -19.07 2.07 11.51
CA VAL A 106 -18.47 1.67 12.79
C VAL A 106 -19.58 1.55 13.83
N GLY A 107 -19.81 0.34 14.34
CA GLY A 107 -20.81 0.08 15.37
C GLY A 107 -20.31 0.36 16.79
N THR A 108 -19.07 -0.03 17.09
CA THR A 108 -18.42 0.24 18.39
C THR A 108 -16.91 0.37 18.22
N LYS A 109 -16.24 0.93 19.23
CA LYS A 109 -14.77 1.06 19.31
C LYS A 109 -14.11 0.22 20.40
N SER A 110 -14.91 -0.61 21.07
CA SER A 110 -14.45 -1.51 22.12
C SER A 110 -15.23 -2.82 22.05
N ALA A 111 -14.50 -3.93 22.13
CA ALA A 111 -15.05 -5.27 22.22
C ALA A 111 -14.19 -6.14 23.16
N ALA A 112 -14.60 -7.39 23.38
CA ALA A 112 -13.85 -8.32 24.23
C ALA A 112 -12.39 -8.56 23.74
N SER A 113 -12.12 -8.38 22.45
CA SER A 113 -10.78 -8.47 21.86
C SER A 113 -9.91 -7.22 22.06
N GLY A 114 -10.45 -6.16 22.68
CA GLY A 114 -9.76 -4.91 22.95
C GLY A 114 -10.39 -3.68 22.28
N ASN A 115 -9.60 -2.62 22.19
CA ASN A 115 -10.00 -1.37 21.55
C ASN A 115 -9.66 -1.41 20.06
N GLY A 116 -10.51 -0.79 19.24
CA GLY A 116 -10.35 -0.78 17.80
C GLY A 116 -11.57 -0.16 17.14
N TYR A 117 -11.89 -0.59 15.92
CA TYR A 117 -13.15 -0.29 15.26
C TYR A 117 -13.82 -1.62 14.92
N PHE A 118 -15.11 -1.71 15.17
CA PHE A 118 -15.89 -2.92 14.93
C PHE A 118 -17.06 -2.57 14.03
N MET A 119 -17.26 -3.38 12.99
CA MET A 119 -18.31 -3.18 11.99
C MET A 119 -19.70 -3.14 12.64
N GLY A 120 -20.53 -2.22 12.15
CA GLY A 120 -21.93 -2.06 12.50
C GLY A 120 -22.83 -2.45 11.33
N GLU A 121 -23.65 -1.50 10.90
CA GLU A 121 -24.71 -1.73 9.92
C GLU A 121 -24.24 -1.45 8.49
N PHE A 122 -24.87 -2.13 7.53
CA PHE A 122 -24.72 -1.80 6.10
C PHE A 122 -25.19 -0.36 5.85
N ILE A 123 -24.42 0.41 5.08
CA ILE A 123 -24.72 1.80 4.76
C ILE A 123 -24.54 2.17 3.28
N GLY A 124 -24.05 1.26 2.44
CA GLY A 124 -23.96 1.53 1.02
C GLY A 124 -23.32 0.43 0.18
N LEU A 125 -23.52 0.54 -1.12
CA LEU A 125 -23.02 -0.38 -2.12
C LEU A 125 -22.52 0.37 -3.35
N GLU A 126 -21.29 0.06 -3.73
CA GLU A 126 -20.62 0.55 -4.94
C GLU A 126 -20.08 -0.64 -5.75
N ALA A 127 -19.86 -0.42 -7.05
CA ALA A 127 -19.21 -1.39 -7.90
C ALA A 127 -18.26 -0.71 -8.89
N THR A 128 -17.25 -1.43 -9.35
CA THR A 128 -16.40 -1.04 -10.47
C THR A 128 -16.29 -2.17 -11.47
N VAL A 129 -16.38 -1.85 -12.76
CA VAL A 129 -16.41 -2.82 -13.86
C VAL A 129 -15.35 -2.47 -14.88
N LYS A 130 -14.52 -3.44 -15.25
CA LYS A 130 -13.63 -3.35 -16.41
C LYS A 130 -14.35 -3.90 -17.63
N SER A 131 -14.73 -3.04 -18.56
CA SER A 131 -15.19 -3.50 -19.87
C SER A 131 -14.90 -2.53 -21.00
N LYS A 132 -14.06 -2.97 -21.95
CA LYS A 132 -13.84 -2.28 -23.21
C LYS A 132 -15.09 -2.24 -24.09
N GLU A 133 -15.98 -3.23 -24.00
CA GLU A 133 -17.23 -3.23 -24.78
C GLU A 133 -18.18 -2.11 -24.36
N HIS A 134 -18.36 -1.92 -23.05
CA HIS A 134 -19.29 -0.92 -22.53
C HIS A 134 -18.65 0.44 -22.24
N PHE A 135 -17.36 0.48 -21.92
CA PHE A 135 -16.61 1.67 -21.51
C PHE A 135 -15.33 1.90 -22.32
N PRO A 136 -15.37 1.89 -23.67
CA PRO A 136 -14.17 2.03 -24.51
C PRO A 136 -13.48 3.40 -24.41
N HIS A 137 -14.12 4.37 -23.76
CA HIS A 137 -13.64 5.74 -23.61
C HIS A 137 -13.21 6.08 -22.18
N GLU A 138 -13.46 5.18 -21.21
CA GLU A 138 -12.97 5.38 -19.85
C GLU A 138 -11.50 4.96 -19.73
N PRO A 139 -10.69 5.65 -18.91
CA PRO A 139 -9.32 5.22 -18.59
C PRO A 139 -9.30 3.76 -18.10
N GLY A 140 -8.42 2.95 -18.69
CA GLY A 140 -8.32 1.50 -18.41
C GLY A 140 -9.56 0.67 -18.79
N ASN A 141 -10.58 1.30 -19.40
CA ASN A 141 -11.93 0.77 -19.60
C ASN A 141 -12.66 0.44 -18.29
N TRP A 142 -12.34 1.16 -17.22
CA TRP A 142 -12.98 1.02 -15.91
C TRP A 142 -14.10 2.04 -15.72
N ALA A 143 -15.25 1.59 -15.22
CA ALA A 143 -16.36 2.45 -14.83
C ALA A 143 -16.81 2.17 -13.41
N TYR A 144 -17.22 3.22 -12.70
CA TYR A 144 -17.59 3.19 -11.27
C TYR A 144 -19.06 3.52 -11.08
N PHE A 145 -19.70 2.82 -10.15
CA PHE A 145 -21.14 2.88 -9.93
C PHE A 145 -21.45 2.94 -8.44
N SER A 146 -22.49 3.69 -8.07
CA SER A 146 -23.09 3.62 -6.74
C SER A 146 -24.55 3.23 -6.84
N PHE A 147 -24.96 2.28 -6.01
CA PHE A 147 -26.35 1.83 -5.88
C PHE A 147 -27.07 2.50 -4.73
N THR A 148 -26.41 3.34 -3.94
CA THR A 148 -27.00 3.92 -2.73
C THR A 148 -27.58 5.29 -3.04
N ASN A 149 -28.87 5.49 -2.73
CA ASN A 149 -29.50 6.80 -2.78
C ASN A 149 -29.09 7.64 -1.57
N PRO A 150 -29.19 8.99 -1.64
CA PRO A 150 -28.94 9.86 -0.50
C PRO A 150 -29.76 9.49 0.76
N GLU A 151 -30.95 8.94 0.57
CA GLU A 151 -31.87 8.49 1.62
C GLU A 151 -31.49 7.12 2.22
N GLY A 152 -30.53 6.41 1.61
CA GLY A 152 -29.98 5.14 2.09
C GLY A 152 -30.60 3.88 1.49
N ASP A 153 -31.66 3.99 0.68
CA ASP A 153 -32.19 2.86 -0.08
C ASP A 153 -31.33 2.53 -1.31
N LEU A 154 -31.49 1.31 -1.83
CA LEU A 154 -30.68 0.82 -2.94
C LEU A 154 -31.44 0.83 -4.26
N LYS A 155 -30.81 1.42 -5.29
CA LYS A 155 -31.26 1.40 -6.68
C LYS A 155 -31.16 0.00 -7.28
N SER A 156 -32.07 -0.32 -8.20
CA SER A 156 -31.97 -1.54 -9.02
C SER A 156 -30.85 -1.46 -10.06
N ASP A 157 -30.58 -0.26 -10.56
CA ASP A 157 -29.63 0.00 -11.65
C ASP A 157 -28.89 1.32 -11.39
N ALA A 158 -27.67 1.46 -11.93
CA ALA A 158 -26.86 2.65 -11.78
C ALA A 158 -26.15 3.02 -13.09
N ARG A 159 -26.11 4.31 -13.40
CA ARG A 159 -25.22 4.88 -14.42
C ARG A 159 -23.80 5.00 -13.86
N ALA A 160 -22.82 4.90 -14.75
CA ALA A 160 -21.44 5.18 -14.39
C ALA A 160 -21.31 6.63 -13.90
N PHE A 161 -20.45 6.87 -12.92
CA PHE A 161 -20.00 8.20 -12.57
C PHE A 161 -19.21 8.83 -13.72
N GLU A 162 -19.15 10.16 -13.75
CA GLU A 162 -18.31 10.88 -14.70
C GLU A 162 -16.83 10.56 -14.41
N THR A 163 -16.00 10.45 -15.45
CA THR A 163 -14.59 10.01 -15.36
C THR A 163 -13.80 10.74 -14.28
N ASN A 164 -13.98 12.06 -14.14
CA ASN A 164 -13.24 12.88 -13.18
C ASN A 164 -13.65 12.67 -11.71
N GLN A 165 -14.77 11.99 -11.45
CA GLN A 165 -15.24 11.72 -10.08
C GLN A 165 -14.55 10.52 -9.46
N CYS A 166 -14.12 9.55 -10.27
CA CYS A 166 -13.57 8.28 -9.78
C CYS A 166 -12.25 7.91 -10.45
N ASN A 167 -12.20 7.85 -11.79
CA ASN A 167 -11.06 7.32 -12.53
C ASN A 167 -9.78 8.09 -12.23
N SER A 168 -9.81 9.43 -12.17
CA SER A 168 -8.60 10.22 -11.94
C SER A 168 -7.92 9.93 -10.60
N CYS A 169 -8.70 9.67 -9.54
CA CYS A 169 -8.14 9.31 -8.23
C CYS A 169 -7.59 7.88 -8.24
N HIS A 170 -8.32 6.95 -8.87
CA HIS A 170 -7.89 5.57 -8.99
C HIS A 170 -6.63 5.43 -9.86
N GLU A 171 -6.53 6.14 -10.98
CA GLU A 171 -5.34 6.14 -11.84
C GLU A 171 -4.09 6.59 -11.10
N ALA A 172 -4.20 7.66 -10.32
CA ALA A 172 -3.07 8.28 -9.66
C ALA A 172 -2.59 7.52 -8.41
N ASN A 173 -3.44 6.70 -7.77
CA ASN A 173 -3.17 6.15 -6.44
C ASN A 173 -3.37 4.64 -6.31
N ALA A 174 -3.97 3.96 -7.30
CA ALA A 174 -4.13 2.51 -7.27
C ALA A 174 -2.77 1.80 -7.40
N GLY A 175 -2.62 0.70 -6.67
CA GLY A 175 -1.42 -0.14 -6.76
C GLY A 175 -1.31 -0.89 -8.09
N ASP A 176 -2.45 -1.22 -8.73
CA ASP A 176 -2.46 -1.90 -10.03
C ASP A 176 -3.77 -1.62 -10.80
N ASP A 177 -3.65 -1.22 -12.07
CA ASP A 177 -4.77 -1.07 -13.04
C ASP A 177 -6.08 -0.53 -12.45
N PHE A 178 -6.03 0.67 -11.85
CA PHE A 178 -7.18 1.36 -11.24
C PHE A 178 -7.81 0.66 -10.03
N VAL A 179 -7.18 -0.39 -9.49
CA VAL A 179 -7.60 -1.11 -8.28
C VAL A 179 -6.55 -0.92 -7.18
N PHE A 180 -7.00 -0.54 -5.97
CA PHE A 180 -6.15 -0.30 -4.81
C PHE A 180 -5.60 -1.61 -4.17
N THR A 181 -4.89 -2.42 -4.95
CA THR A 181 -4.34 -3.73 -4.57
C THR A 181 -3.44 -3.68 -3.34
N GLN A 182 -2.79 -2.55 -3.06
CA GLN A 182 -1.99 -2.32 -1.85
C GLN A 182 -2.81 -2.44 -0.55
N HIS A 183 -4.14 -2.38 -0.62
CA HIS A 183 -5.05 -2.56 0.51
C HIS A 183 -5.79 -3.91 0.50
N TYR A 184 -5.50 -4.78 -0.48
CA TYR A 184 -6.17 -6.05 -0.70
C TYR A 184 -5.20 -7.23 -0.56
N PRO A 185 -4.86 -7.63 0.67
CA PRO A 185 -3.85 -8.65 0.92
C PRO A 185 -4.18 -10.01 0.28
N VAL A 186 -5.46 -10.34 0.09
CA VAL A 186 -5.88 -11.57 -0.60
C VAL A 186 -5.44 -11.54 -2.07
N LEU A 187 -5.57 -10.40 -2.75
CA LEU A 187 -5.09 -10.25 -4.12
C LEU A 187 -3.56 -10.24 -4.18
N ALA A 188 -2.90 -9.59 -3.22
CA ALA A 188 -1.45 -9.52 -3.17
C ALA A 188 -0.80 -10.92 -3.13
N VAL A 189 -1.30 -11.82 -2.28
CA VAL A 189 -0.77 -13.20 -2.19
C VAL A 189 -1.26 -14.12 -3.31
N ALA A 190 -2.35 -13.78 -3.99
CA ALA A 190 -2.88 -14.57 -5.10
C ALA A 190 -2.23 -14.23 -6.44
N ASN A 191 -1.55 -13.08 -6.59
CA ASN A 191 -1.05 -12.62 -7.88
C ASN A 191 -0.13 -13.65 -8.56
N SER A 192 -0.55 -14.18 -9.72
CA SER A 192 0.25 -15.04 -10.60
C SER A 192 0.83 -16.30 -9.95
N VAL A 193 0.26 -16.76 -8.85
CA VAL A 193 0.71 -17.97 -8.15
C VAL A 193 0.31 -19.26 -8.86
N GLY A 194 -0.63 -19.18 -9.80
CA GLY A 194 -1.13 -20.30 -10.58
C GLY A 194 -2.56 -20.71 -10.18
N LYS A 195 -3.32 -21.19 -11.16
CA LYS A 195 -4.74 -21.51 -11.01
C LYS A 195 -5.05 -22.55 -9.93
N ASP A 196 -4.21 -23.57 -9.81
CA ASP A 196 -4.42 -24.69 -8.87
C ASP A 196 -3.83 -24.42 -7.48
N VAL A 197 -3.18 -23.27 -7.29
CA VAL A 197 -2.66 -22.86 -5.98
C VAL A 197 -3.78 -22.22 -5.17
N ILE A 198 -3.80 -22.54 -3.88
CA ILE A 198 -4.71 -21.98 -2.88
C ILE A 198 -3.81 -21.27 -1.86
N PRO A 199 -3.57 -19.94 -2.00
CA PRO A 199 -2.58 -19.21 -1.19
C PRO A 199 -2.76 -19.37 0.33
N GLU A 200 -4.00 -19.49 0.80
CA GLU A 200 -4.32 -19.67 2.21
C GLU A 200 -3.97 -21.06 2.76
N ASN A 201 -3.77 -22.05 1.89
CA ASN A 201 -3.37 -23.41 2.28
C ASN A 201 -1.86 -23.58 2.38
N ASP A 202 -1.07 -22.55 2.03
CA ASP A 202 0.39 -22.61 2.12
C ASP A 202 0.83 -22.65 3.61
N PRO A 203 1.42 -23.77 4.08
CA PRO A 203 1.87 -23.88 5.46
C PRO A 203 3.08 -22.99 5.77
N GLU A 204 3.78 -22.46 4.76
CA GLU A 204 4.89 -21.52 4.91
C GLU A 204 4.42 -20.05 5.04
N ARG A 205 3.11 -19.80 5.01
CA ARG A 205 2.56 -18.47 5.23
C ARG A 205 2.96 -17.93 6.61
N THR A 206 3.81 -16.91 6.62
CA THR A 206 4.27 -16.26 7.85
C THR A 206 3.30 -15.16 8.28
N ALA A 207 3.07 -15.06 9.59
CA ALA A 207 2.37 -13.91 10.15
C ALA A 207 3.26 -12.66 10.02
N SER A 208 2.69 -11.55 9.58
CA SER A 208 3.40 -10.26 9.58
C SER A 208 3.85 -9.95 11.01
N SER A 209 5.15 -9.74 11.20
CA SER A 209 5.66 -9.20 12.47
C SER A 209 5.16 -7.75 12.63
N PRO A 210 4.90 -7.27 13.86
CA PRO A 210 4.66 -5.85 14.06
C PRO A 210 5.83 -5.05 13.48
N PRO A 211 5.58 -3.86 12.89
CA PRO A 211 6.63 -3.05 12.31
C PRO A 211 7.74 -2.82 13.34
N SER A 212 8.96 -3.07 12.90
CA SER A 212 10.17 -2.82 13.67
C SER A 212 10.27 -1.33 13.96
N ILE A 213 10.84 -0.95 15.11
CA ILE A 213 11.15 0.47 15.39
C ILE A 213 12.12 1.07 14.36
N TRP A 214 12.79 0.22 13.57
CA TRP A 214 13.72 0.60 12.51
C TRP A 214 13.04 0.75 11.15
N ASP A 215 11.75 0.39 11.04
CA ASP A 215 10.97 0.60 9.82
C ASP A 215 10.55 2.08 9.72
N PRO A 216 10.51 2.65 8.50
CA PRO A 216 10.05 4.01 8.29
C PRO A 216 8.54 4.14 8.56
N THR A 217 8.12 5.23 9.17
CA THR A 217 6.70 5.51 9.47
C THR A 217 6.07 6.54 8.55
N ALA A 218 6.86 7.11 7.64
CA ALA A 218 6.39 8.06 6.64
C ALA A 218 7.03 7.72 5.28
N PRO A 219 6.31 7.93 4.16
CA PRO A 219 6.86 7.69 2.84
C PRO A 219 8.06 8.61 2.61
N THR A 220 9.15 8.05 2.11
CA THR A 220 10.28 8.81 1.58
C THR A 220 9.85 9.42 0.24
N PRO A 221 9.94 10.74 0.03
CA PRO A 221 9.56 11.36 -1.23
C PRO A 221 10.38 10.80 -2.41
N GLU A 222 9.70 10.38 -3.47
CA GLU A 222 10.36 9.97 -4.72
C GLU A 222 10.76 11.20 -5.55
N ASN A 223 11.88 11.10 -6.28
CA ASN A 223 12.37 12.12 -7.21
C ASN A 223 12.58 13.52 -6.59
N LEU A 224 12.81 13.59 -5.28
CA LEU A 224 13.08 14.84 -4.58
C LEU A 224 14.56 15.22 -4.69
N ASP A 225 14.86 16.34 -5.34
CA ASP A 225 16.22 16.88 -5.41
C ASP A 225 16.52 17.80 -4.21
N ILE A 226 17.28 17.28 -3.25
CA ILE A 226 17.83 18.02 -2.11
C ILE A 226 19.37 18.00 -2.08
N GLY A 227 20.01 17.66 -3.20
CA GLY A 227 21.47 17.55 -3.31
C GLY A 227 22.09 16.29 -2.68
N ILE A 228 21.26 15.36 -2.18
CA ILE A 228 21.67 14.01 -1.78
C ILE A 228 20.61 12.99 -2.25
N PRO A 229 20.99 11.85 -2.84
CA PRO A 229 20.03 10.83 -3.26
C PRO A 229 19.29 10.21 -2.06
N LEU A 230 18.05 9.82 -2.28
CA LEU A 230 17.22 9.11 -1.28
C LEU A 230 16.95 7.66 -1.66
N ASP A 231 17.23 7.26 -2.91
CA ASP A 231 17.28 5.86 -3.30
C ASP A 231 18.47 5.14 -2.66
N LYS A 232 18.29 3.86 -2.32
CA LYS A 232 19.28 3.07 -1.59
C LYS A 232 20.61 2.97 -2.34
N SER A 233 20.56 2.51 -3.58
CA SER A 233 21.75 2.21 -4.37
C SER A 233 22.43 3.50 -4.84
N GLU A 234 21.64 4.51 -5.19
CA GLU A 234 22.18 5.84 -5.52
C GLU A 234 22.85 6.51 -4.33
N LEU A 235 22.25 6.43 -3.14
CA LEU A 235 22.83 6.99 -1.92
C LEU A 235 24.10 6.24 -1.52
N PHE A 236 24.11 4.91 -1.59
CA PHE A 236 25.31 4.12 -1.32
C PHE A 236 26.44 4.47 -2.31
N ALA A 237 26.14 4.61 -3.60
CA ALA A 237 27.12 5.04 -4.61
C ALA A 237 27.63 6.48 -4.35
N TYR A 238 26.75 7.39 -3.95
CA TYR A 238 27.11 8.76 -3.55
C TYR A 238 28.09 8.76 -2.36
N LEU A 239 27.79 8.00 -1.31
CA LEU A 239 28.63 7.87 -0.11
C LEU A 239 29.98 7.22 -0.45
N SER A 240 29.97 6.14 -1.24
CA SER A 240 31.18 5.47 -1.71
C SER A 240 32.10 6.39 -2.50
N SER A 241 31.53 7.30 -3.30
CA SER A 241 32.29 8.31 -4.05
C SER A 241 32.88 9.42 -3.18
N LYS A 242 32.49 9.51 -1.89
CA LYS A 242 32.92 10.51 -0.91
C LYS A 242 32.63 11.97 -1.31
N LYS A 243 31.67 12.20 -2.21
CA LYS A 243 31.28 13.55 -2.66
C LYS A 243 30.92 14.49 -1.52
N TYR A 244 30.31 13.99 -0.44
CA TYR A 244 29.98 14.77 0.76
C TYR A 244 31.19 15.40 1.46
N ARG A 245 32.42 14.90 1.24
CA ARG A 245 33.64 15.51 1.81
C ARG A 245 33.95 16.90 1.24
N SER A 246 33.28 17.29 0.16
CA SER A 246 33.33 18.66 -0.39
C SER A 246 32.56 19.69 0.44
N PHE A 247 31.75 19.25 1.42
CA PHE A 247 31.08 20.15 2.35
C PHE A 247 32.10 20.97 3.14
N LYS A 248 31.88 22.29 3.21
CA LYS A 248 32.81 23.23 3.86
C LYS A 248 32.85 23.02 5.37
N THR A 249 31.69 22.71 5.96
CA THR A 249 31.52 22.51 7.39
C THR A 249 31.71 21.04 7.72
N GLN A 250 32.88 20.70 8.24
CA GLN A 250 33.24 19.34 8.62
C GLN A 250 34.18 19.36 9.83
N GLU A 251 34.15 18.30 10.63
CA GLU A 251 35.06 18.15 11.75
C GLU A 251 36.51 18.00 11.27
N LYS A 252 37.47 18.45 12.08
CA LYS A 252 38.89 18.25 11.75
C LYS A 252 39.33 16.84 12.12
N GLU A 253 39.07 16.49 13.38
CA GLU A 253 39.47 15.22 13.98
C GLU A 253 38.27 14.29 14.17
N LYS A 254 38.55 12.99 14.24
CA LYS A 254 37.53 12.01 14.60
C LYS A 254 37.24 12.10 16.11
N HIS A 255 36.00 11.91 16.54
CA HIS A 255 35.63 11.94 17.97
C HIS A 255 34.79 10.73 18.39
N PRO A 256 34.71 10.40 19.69
CA PRO A 256 33.78 9.38 20.17
C PRO A 256 32.33 9.77 19.89
N SER A 257 31.56 8.87 19.27
CA SER A 257 30.12 9.01 19.10
C SER A 257 29.38 8.79 20.43
N ALA A 258 28.27 9.49 20.61
CA ALA A 258 27.32 9.25 21.69
C ALA A 258 26.09 8.48 21.15
N GLY A 259 25.52 7.59 21.96
CA GLY A 259 24.34 6.81 21.59
C GLY A 259 24.65 5.47 20.89
N PRO A 260 23.66 4.79 20.30
CA PRO A 260 23.75 3.40 19.86
C PRO A 260 24.66 3.15 18.64
N HIS A 261 25.13 4.20 17.97
CA HIS A 261 26.11 4.12 16.88
C HIS A 261 27.47 3.51 17.30
N THR A 262 27.63 3.14 18.58
CA THR A 262 28.85 2.53 19.15
C THR A 262 29.04 1.05 18.79
N LYS A 263 28.06 0.36 18.19
CA LYS A 263 28.16 -1.09 17.90
C LYS A 263 29.08 -1.46 16.73
N ILE A 264 29.50 -0.49 15.91
CA ILE A 264 30.26 -0.73 14.65
C ILE A 264 31.69 -0.16 14.72
N GLY A 265 31.99 0.65 15.74
CA GLY A 265 33.32 1.19 16.01
C GLY A 265 33.30 2.70 16.25
N LEU A 266 34.18 3.12 17.15
CA LEU A 266 34.43 4.51 17.50
C LEU A 266 35.88 4.77 17.15
N PRO A 267 36.19 5.87 16.44
CA PRO A 267 35.48 7.16 16.44
C PRO A 267 34.58 7.43 15.21
N VAL A 268 33.92 8.60 15.17
CA VAL A 268 33.12 9.11 14.04
C VAL A 268 33.65 10.46 13.54
N LYS A 269 33.22 10.86 12.34
CA LYS A 269 33.51 12.18 11.77
C LYS A 269 32.31 12.75 11.02
N VAL A 270 31.91 13.99 11.30
CA VAL A 270 30.69 14.62 10.77
C VAL A 270 30.98 15.66 9.69
N PHE A 271 30.11 15.67 8.68
CA PHE A 271 30.08 16.59 7.54
C PHE A 271 28.68 17.19 7.42
N MET A 272 28.59 18.50 7.26
CA MET A 272 27.34 19.27 7.21
C MET A 272 27.30 20.10 5.92
N ASN A 273 26.20 20.03 5.17
CA ASN A 273 26.05 20.94 4.02
C ASN A 273 25.83 22.40 4.46
N ASP A 274 25.96 23.34 3.52
CA ASP A 274 25.86 24.78 3.81
C ASP A 274 24.47 25.17 4.37
N ILE A 275 23.41 24.42 4.03
CA ILE A 275 22.03 24.66 4.50
C ILE A 275 21.92 24.43 6.01
N ILE A 276 22.33 23.25 6.50
CA ILE A 276 22.22 22.94 7.92
C ILE A 276 23.21 23.77 8.75
N ALA A 277 24.42 24.00 8.23
CA ALA A 277 25.42 24.83 8.90
C ALA A 277 24.91 26.27 9.12
N GLY A 278 24.38 26.91 8.06
CA GLY A 278 23.81 28.25 8.17
C GLY A 278 22.57 28.32 9.07
N SER A 279 21.76 27.26 9.11
CA SER A 279 20.59 27.17 9.99
C SER A 279 20.99 27.04 11.48
N LEU A 280 22.04 26.28 11.77
CA LEU A 280 22.62 26.16 13.12
C LEU A 280 23.29 27.47 13.57
N ASP A 281 24.03 28.13 12.69
CA ASP A 281 24.60 29.48 12.92
C ASP A 281 23.51 30.50 13.26
N ALA A 282 22.40 30.48 12.52
CA ALA A 282 21.25 31.33 12.75
C ALA A 282 20.42 30.94 14.00
N ASN A 283 20.77 29.82 14.65
CA ASN A 283 20.04 29.27 15.79
C ASN A 283 18.54 29.08 15.49
N ASN A 284 18.20 28.60 14.29
CA ASN A 284 16.82 28.32 13.91
C ASN A 284 16.21 27.23 14.81
N ALA A 285 14.89 27.30 15.02
CA ALA A 285 14.17 26.30 15.82
C ALA A 285 13.88 25.01 15.01
N GLU A 286 13.74 25.15 13.70
CA GLU A 286 13.50 24.10 12.72
C GLU A 286 14.43 24.34 11.52
N HIS A 287 14.97 23.29 10.95
CA HIS A 287 15.98 23.36 9.89
C HIS A 287 15.34 23.24 8.51
N PRO A 288 15.79 24.04 7.51
CA PRO A 288 15.21 24.03 6.17
C PRO A 288 15.28 22.67 5.49
N MET A 289 14.32 22.41 4.60
CA MET A 289 14.39 21.29 3.67
C MET A 289 15.73 21.29 2.91
N GLY A 290 16.31 20.11 2.73
CA GLY A 290 17.65 19.90 2.18
C GLY A 290 18.79 20.02 3.19
N SER A 291 18.53 20.38 4.45
CA SER A 291 19.51 20.24 5.53
C SER A 291 20.02 18.81 5.61
N THR A 292 21.34 18.60 5.43
CA THR A 292 21.93 17.26 5.32
C THR A 292 23.18 17.14 6.18
N ILE A 293 23.25 16.04 6.93
CA ILE A 293 24.42 15.67 7.73
C ILE A 293 24.84 14.25 7.35
N VAL A 294 26.11 14.08 6.99
CA VAL A 294 26.74 12.77 6.77
C VAL A 294 27.73 12.52 7.90
N LYS A 295 27.67 11.33 8.49
CA LYS A 295 28.55 10.87 9.55
C LYS A 295 29.29 9.63 9.07
N GLU A 296 30.61 9.71 9.00
CA GLU A 296 31.49 8.56 8.80
C GLU A 296 31.65 7.81 10.12
N MET A 297 31.54 6.49 10.08
CA MET A 297 31.73 5.59 11.22
C MET A 297 32.95 4.71 10.99
N PHE A 298 33.87 4.64 11.95
CA PHE A 298 35.14 3.92 11.80
C PHE A 298 35.24 2.73 12.75
N ASN A 299 35.83 1.61 12.30
CA ASN A 299 36.08 0.44 13.14
C ASN A 299 37.21 0.68 14.17
N ALA A 300 37.51 -0.32 14.99
CA ALA A 300 38.56 -0.26 16.02
C ALA A 300 39.98 -0.04 15.44
N ASP A 301 40.21 -0.48 14.21
CA ASP A 301 41.48 -0.30 13.49
C ASP A 301 41.59 1.10 12.84
N GLY A 302 40.50 1.88 12.87
CA GLY A 302 40.44 3.24 12.35
C GLY A 302 40.03 3.35 10.88
N ASP A 303 39.65 2.24 10.26
CA ASP A 303 39.14 2.16 8.89
C ASP A 303 37.67 2.55 8.82
N LEU A 304 37.25 3.10 7.69
CA LEU A 304 35.84 3.46 7.48
C LEU A 304 34.99 2.19 7.39
N ALA A 305 34.03 2.06 8.30
CA ALA A 305 33.17 0.89 8.43
C ALA A 305 31.77 1.13 7.84
N GLY A 306 31.34 2.39 7.71
CA GLY A 306 30.04 2.72 7.15
C GLY A 306 29.67 4.18 7.34
N TRP A 307 28.40 4.48 7.13
CA TRP A 307 27.86 5.84 7.17
C TRP A 307 26.51 5.90 7.87
N ALA A 308 26.26 7.01 8.54
CA ALA A 308 24.93 7.45 8.95
C ALA A 308 24.62 8.79 8.29
N VAL A 309 23.42 8.94 7.74
CA VAL A 309 22.95 10.13 7.04
C VAL A 309 21.62 10.55 7.63
N MET A 310 21.45 11.85 7.83
CA MET A 310 20.14 12.45 8.04
C MET A 310 19.93 13.60 7.07
N ALA A 311 18.74 13.65 6.46
CA ALA A 311 18.37 14.69 5.50
C ALA A 311 16.94 15.18 5.73
N LYS A 312 16.75 16.50 5.74
CA LYS A 312 15.42 17.11 5.87
C LYS A 312 14.69 17.02 4.53
N THR A 313 13.64 16.22 4.42
CA THR A 313 12.90 16.00 3.16
C THR A 313 11.56 16.71 3.11
N GLN A 314 11.16 17.39 4.20
CA GLN A 314 9.94 18.19 4.28
C GLN A 314 10.20 19.48 5.05
N GLU A 315 9.44 20.54 4.74
CA GLU A 315 9.49 21.83 5.45
C GLU A 315 9.24 21.72 6.95
N LYS A 316 8.38 20.77 7.36
CA LYS A 316 8.05 20.53 8.76
C LYS A 316 8.67 19.25 9.28
N THR A 317 9.03 19.24 10.55
CA THR A 317 9.58 18.06 11.20
C THR A 317 8.54 17.01 11.50
N ALA A 318 7.31 17.42 11.81
CA ALA A 318 6.17 16.52 11.95
C ALA A 318 6.53 15.30 12.83
N GLU A 319 7.01 15.58 14.06
CA GLU A 319 7.44 14.55 15.03
C GLU A 319 8.61 13.66 14.56
N GLY A 320 9.34 14.09 13.53
CA GLY A 320 10.46 13.37 12.92
C GLY A 320 10.13 12.75 11.55
N ASN A 321 8.85 12.72 11.15
CA ASN A 321 8.43 12.19 9.85
C ASN A 321 8.96 13.01 8.67
N GLY A 322 9.34 14.27 8.87
CA GLY A 322 9.97 15.10 7.85
C GLY A 322 11.48 14.95 7.70
N TRP A 323 12.07 13.95 8.37
CA TRP A 323 13.50 13.62 8.30
C TRP A 323 13.68 12.21 7.72
N PHE A 324 14.52 12.12 6.70
CA PHE A 324 15.05 10.88 6.15
C PHE A 324 16.27 10.44 6.95
N TRP A 325 16.33 9.16 7.27
CA TRP A 325 17.42 8.49 7.97
C TRP A 325 18.01 7.40 7.10
N TYR A 326 19.32 7.23 7.14
CA TYR A 326 20.00 6.11 6.50
C TYR A 326 21.22 5.71 7.33
N GLU A 327 21.36 4.45 7.70
CA GLU A 327 22.54 3.92 8.35
C GLU A 327 22.94 2.60 7.70
N VAL A 328 24.18 2.53 7.20
CA VAL A 328 24.78 1.34 6.61
C VAL A 328 26.07 1.01 7.33
N THR A 329 26.28 -0.27 7.63
CA THR A 329 27.36 -0.78 8.49
C THR A 329 28.47 -1.46 7.70
N SER A 330 28.51 -1.23 6.39
CA SER A 330 29.53 -1.72 5.47
C SER A 330 29.85 -0.65 4.43
N VAL A 331 31.11 -0.58 4.01
CA VAL A 331 31.56 0.21 2.85
C VAL A 331 31.58 -0.60 1.55
N GLU A 332 31.28 -1.90 1.63
CA GLU A 332 31.35 -2.84 0.50
C GLU A 332 29.99 -3.43 0.13
N ASP A 333 29.03 -3.43 1.06
CA ASP A 333 27.70 -4.02 0.89
C ASP A 333 26.59 -3.02 1.21
N GLU A 334 25.86 -2.59 0.19
CA GLU A 334 24.72 -1.68 0.30
C GLU A 334 23.52 -2.29 1.04
N ASN A 335 23.49 -3.61 1.27
CA ASN A 335 22.41 -4.29 1.97
C ASN A 335 22.66 -4.45 3.48
N SER A 336 23.85 -4.08 3.96
CA SER A 336 24.18 -4.03 5.38
C SER A 336 23.54 -2.80 6.07
N ILE A 337 22.24 -2.59 5.84
CA ILE A 337 21.48 -1.44 6.34
C ILE A 337 20.93 -1.73 7.74
N ALA A 338 21.15 -0.80 8.65
CA ALA A 338 20.55 -0.82 9.98
C ALA A 338 19.18 -0.12 10.02
N ALA A 339 19.02 0.97 9.24
CA ALA A 339 17.77 1.68 9.08
C ALA A 339 17.79 2.54 7.80
N MET A 340 16.63 2.69 7.15
CA MET A 340 16.48 3.59 6.02
C MET A 340 15.04 4.11 5.88
N GLY A 341 14.90 5.41 5.62
CA GLY A 341 13.63 6.03 5.24
C GLY A 341 13.19 7.18 6.15
N ASN A 342 12.03 7.75 5.83
CA ASN A 342 11.45 8.83 6.59
C ASN A 342 10.76 8.33 7.87
N GLY A 343 10.92 9.06 8.97
CA GLY A 343 10.15 8.77 10.18
C GLY A 343 10.66 7.58 11.02
N VAL A 344 11.86 7.07 10.79
CA VAL A 344 12.36 5.89 11.53
C VAL A 344 12.36 6.14 13.06
N ILE A 345 11.44 5.47 13.78
CA ILE A 345 11.18 5.71 15.21
C ILE A 345 12.44 5.50 16.04
N GLY A 346 13.23 4.47 15.74
CA GLY A 346 14.47 4.16 16.43
C GLY A 346 15.47 5.31 16.36
N CYS A 347 15.61 5.96 15.20
CA CYS A 347 16.43 7.16 15.03
C CYS A 347 15.83 8.36 15.77
N ILE A 348 14.54 8.64 15.57
CA ILE A 348 13.85 9.78 16.18
C ILE A 348 13.93 9.73 17.71
N SER A 349 13.71 8.58 18.32
CA SER A 349 13.72 8.43 19.78
C SER A 349 15.04 8.90 20.41
N CYS A 350 16.16 8.66 19.74
CA CYS A 350 17.48 9.11 20.17
C CYS A 350 17.79 10.54 19.71
N HIS A 351 17.28 10.97 18.57
CA HIS A 351 17.55 12.26 17.96
C HIS A 351 16.63 13.38 18.44
N ASN A 352 15.53 13.08 19.11
CA ASN A 352 14.62 14.07 19.72
C ASN A 352 15.05 14.51 21.14
N ILE A 353 15.99 13.78 21.76
CA ILE A 353 16.44 14.06 23.13
C ILE A 353 17.50 15.16 23.13
N ALA A 354 17.19 16.27 23.81
CA ALA A 354 18.09 17.41 23.98
C ALA A 354 18.72 17.89 22.66
N SER A 355 17.94 17.81 21.58
CA SER A 355 18.32 18.23 20.24
C SER A 355 17.61 19.51 19.84
N LYS A 356 18.07 20.08 18.74
CA LYS A 356 17.31 21.10 18.02
C LYS A 356 16.92 20.51 16.69
N ASP A 357 15.62 20.30 16.52
CA ASP A 357 15.06 19.72 15.31
C ASP A 357 15.79 18.46 14.80
N MET A 358 15.83 17.42 15.65
CA MET A 358 16.50 16.14 15.38
C MET A 358 18.03 16.19 15.24
N VAL A 359 18.65 17.38 15.21
CA VAL A 359 20.11 17.52 15.11
C VAL A 359 20.73 17.51 16.51
N ARG A 360 21.62 16.53 16.73
CA ARG A 360 22.35 16.34 17.99
C ARG A 360 23.83 16.66 17.93
N THR A 361 24.38 16.82 16.74
CA THR A 361 25.79 17.19 16.58
C THR A 361 26.00 18.60 17.15
N ALA A 362 27.02 18.76 17.99
CA ALA A 362 27.37 20.07 18.52
C ALA A 362 27.80 21.02 17.39
N TYR A 363 27.47 22.30 17.53
CA TYR A 363 27.83 23.33 16.56
C TYR A 363 28.36 24.58 17.29
N PRO A 364 29.44 25.25 16.81
CA PRO A 364 30.24 24.90 15.63
C PRO A 364 31.01 23.59 15.82
N LEU A 365 31.28 22.91 14.71
CA LEU A 365 32.11 21.69 14.69
C LEU A 365 33.53 22.01 15.19
N LYS A 366 34.13 21.06 15.92
CA LYS A 366 35.49 21.22 16.49
C LYS A 366 36.59 20.72 15.56
#